data_AF-A0A4Q7G657-F1
#
_entry.id   AF-A0A4Q7G657-F1
#
_cell.length_a   1.000
_cell.length_b   1.000
_cell.length_c   1.000
_cell.angle_alpha   90.00
_cell.angle_beta   90.00
_cell.angle_gamma   90.00
#
_symmetry.space_group_name_H-M   'P 1'
#
loop_
_entity.id
_entity.type
_entity.pdbx_description
1 polymer ?
#
loop_
_entity_poly.entity_id
_entity_poly.type
_entity_poly.pdbx_seq_one_letter_code
_entity_poly.pdbx_strand_id
1 'polypeptide(L)'
;AAAGVRLHVGLSIVGADRLPECGYFRAKLAQENLIRASKIPYTILRATQFFEFVGAVVDSSTDGQIVRLSPALFQPVASDDVADALADVTLAAPINGVVELAGPERFSLDEFGRRYLTATKDRRKVVADIHARYFRAELNDRSLMPGNNPWLGSVRFEDWLRRLSQ
;
A
#
# COMPACT_ATOMS: atom_id res chain seq x y z
N ALA A 1 -26.06 -8.41 15.00
CA ALA A 1 -26.29 -7.51 13.84
C ALA A 1 -27.63 -7.85 13.21
N ALA A 2 -28.43 -6.88 12.79
CA ALA A 2 -29.78 -7.12 12.25
C ALA A 2 -29.79 -7.99 10.98
N ALA A 3 -28.70 -7.97 10.20
CA ALA A 3 -28.55 -8.74 8.95
C ALA A 3 -27.87 -10.12 9.10
N GLY A 4 -27.59 -10.60 10.32
CA GLY A 4 -26.97 -11.92 10.52
C GLY A 4 -25.53 -12.07 10.01
N VAL A 5 -24.82 -10.96 9.77
CA VAL A 5 -23.42 -10.95 9.33
C VAL A 5 -22.54 -11.71 10.32
N ARG A 6 -21.82 -12.73 9.82
CA ARG A 6 -20.94 -13.60 10.62
C ARG A 6 -19.48 -13.13 10.65
N LEU A 7 -19.07 -12.37 9.64
CA LEU A 7 -17.71 -11.86 9.47
C LEU A 7 -17.76 -10.49 8.79
N HIS A 8 -17.07 -9.51 9.37
CA HIS A 8 -16.77 -8.23 8.73
C HIS A 8 -15.32 -8.26 8.24
N VAL A 9 -15.11 -8.16 6.92
CA VAL A 9 -13.76 -8.00 6.35
C VAL A 9 -13.53 -6.54 6.00
N GLY A 10 -12.44 -5.97 6.48
CA GLY A 10 -12.04 -4.59 6.19
C GLY A 10 -10.70 -4.51 5.47
N LEU A 11 -10.67 -3.98 4.25
CA LEU A 11 -9.43 -3.64 3.57
C LEU A 11 -8.91 -2.27 4.06
N SER A 12 -7.71 -2.30 4.65
CA SER A 12 -6.98 -1.16 5.16
C SER A 12 -5.56 -1.12 4.58
N ILE A 13 -4.72 -0.25 5.12
CA ILE A 13 -3.37 0.03 4.65
C ILE A 13 -2.34 -0.26 5.75
N VAL A 14 -1.21 -0.86 5.36
CA VAL A 14 -0.05 -1.01 6.25
C VAL A 14 0.40 0.35 6.75
N GLY A 15 0.64 0.44 8.05
CA GLY A 15 1.07 1.67 8.69
C GLY A 15 -0.03 2.73 8.84
N ALA A 16 -1.32 2.38 8.75
CA ALA A 16 -2.46 3.30 8.95
C ALA A 16 -2.32 4.20 10.20
N ASP A 17 -1.65 3.72 11.25
CA ASP A 17 -1.38 4.38 12.52
C ASP A 17 -0.06 5.18 12.58
N ARG A 18 0.73 5.22 11.49
CA ARG A 18 2.10 5.76 11.48
C ARG A 18 2.27 7.09 10.75
N LEU A 19 1.28 7.52 9.96
CA LEU A 19 1.36 8.74 9.13
C LEU A 19 0.14 9.66 9.38
N PRO A 20 0.02 10.30 10.55
CA PRO A 20 -1.13 11.15 10.90
C PRO A 20 -1.26 12.39 10.00
N GLU A 21 -0.19 12.86 9.38
CA GLU A 21 -0.19 14.00 8.45
C GLU A 21 -0.90 13.66 7.13
N CYS A 22 -1.00 12.37 6.79
CA CYS A 22 -1.71 11.90 5.61
C CYS A 22 -3.19 11.67 5.95
N GLY A 23 -4.08 12.47 5.34
CA GLY A 23 -5.53 12.37 5.57
C GLY A 23 -6.12 10.99 5.25
N TYR A 24 -5.57 10.30 4.24
CA TYR A 24 -5.99 8.95 3.86
C TYR A 24 -5.68 7.91 4.95
N PHE A 25 -4.49 7.97 5.55
CA PHE A 25 -4.09 7.07 6.64
C PHE A 25 -4.96 7.26 7.87
N ARG A 26 -5.24 8.53 8.24
CA ARG A 26 -6.20 8.84 9.30
C ARG A 26 -7.59 8.27 9.03
N ALA A 27 -8.08 8.37 7.80
CA ALA A 27 -9.39 7.82 7.43
C ALA A 27 -9.41 6.29 7.55
N LYS A 28 -8.35 5.60 7.10
CA LYS A 28 -8.20 4.15 7.26
C LYS A 28 -8.12 3.73 8.73
N LEU A 29 -7.36 4.43 9.57
CA LEU A 29 -7.34 4.15 11.00
C LEU A 29 -8.72 4.35 11.66
N ALA A 30 -9.45 5.40 11.28
CA ALA A 30 -10.82 5.63 11.75
C ALA A 30 -11.77 4.49 11.33
N GLN A 31 -11.68 4.04 10.08
CA GLN A 31 -12.43 2.88 9.58
C GLN A 31 -12.14 1.64 10.42
N GLU A 32 -10.88 1.33 10.67
CA GLU A 32 -10.52 0.16 11.47
C GLU A 32 -11.05 0.25 12.90
N ASN A 33 -11.00 1.42 13.53
CA ASN A 33 -11.51 1.61 14.89
C ASN A 33 -13.03 1.40 14.96
N LEU A 34 -13.77 1.83 13.94
CA LEU A 34 -15.20 1.55 13.84
C LEU A 34 -15.50 0.05 13.67
N ILE A 35 -14.67 -0.67 12.91
CA ILE A 35 -14.78 -2.13 12.75
C ILE A 35 -14.52 -2.82 14.09
N ARG A 36 -13.43 -2.46 14.80
CA ARG A 36 -13.07 -3.02 16.12
C ARG A 36 -14.13 -2.77 17.18
N ALA A 37 -14.74 -1.58 17.17
CA ALA A 37 -15.82 -1.23 18.08
C ALA A 37 -17.14 -1.92 17.75
N SER A 38 -17.26 -2.53 16.56
CA SER A 38 -18.44 -3.30 16.20
C SER A 38 -18.51 -4.61 17.01
N LYS A 39 -19.72 -5.07 17.33
CA LYS A 39 -19.93 -6.38 17.98
C LYS A 39 -19.89 -7.54 16.98
N ILE A 40 -19.42 -7.31 15.74
CA ILE A 40 -19.37 -8.31 14.67
C ILE A 40 -17.96 -8.88 14.63
N PRO A 41 -17.79 -10.21 14.58
CA PRO A 41 -16.48 -10.81 14.37
C PRO A 41 -15.82 -10.27 13.10
N TYR A 42 -14.53 -9.99 13.13
CA TYR A 42 -13.88 -9.29 12.00
C TYR A 42 -12.50 -9.83 11.67
N THR A 43 -12.06 -9.52 10.46
CA THR A 43 -10.65 -9.57 10.05
C THR A 43 -10.34 -8.31 9.24
N ILE A 44 -9.32 -7.56 9.65
CA ILE A 44 -8.82 -6.41 8.88
C ILE A 44 -7.60 -6.86 8.10
N LEU A 45 -7.63 -6.75 6.78
CA LEU A 45 -6.47 -6.95 5.93
C LEU A 45 -5.83 -5.59 5.66
N ARG A 46 -4.61 -5.37 6.15
CA ARG A 46 -3.78 -4.21 5.82
C ARG A 46 -2.85 -4.60 4.67
N ALA A 47 -3.11 -4.08 3.47
CA ALA A 47 -2.21 -4.27 2.35
C ALA A 47 -1.18 -3.13 2.28
N THR A 48 0.02 -3.40 1.77
CA THR A 48 0.98 -2.36 1.41
C THR A 48 0.54 -1.62 0.14
N GLN A 49 1.36 -0.69 -0.34
CA GLN A 49 0.98 0.26 -1.39
C GLN A 49 0.89 -0.47 -2.72
N PHE A 50 -0.18 -0.25 -3.47
CA PHE A 50 -0.42 -1.01 -4.69
C PHE A 50 0.48 -0.52 -5.82
N PHE A 51 0.93 -1.43 -6.69
CA PHE A 51 1.65 -1.07 -7.92
C PHE A 51 0.86 -0.07 -8.76
N GLU A 52 -0.46 -0.25 -8.82
CA GLU A 52 -1.41 0.55 -9.59
C GLU A 52 -1.42 2.04 -9.20
N PHE A 53 -0.97 2.39 -8.00
CA PHE A 53 -0.90 3.79 -7.55
C PHE A 53 0.42 4.49 -7.87
N VAL A 54 1.40 3.80 -8.46
CA VAL A 54 2.72 4.38 -8.75
C VAL A 54 2.64 5.64 -9.61
N GLY A 55 1.77 5.67 -10.62
CA GLY A 55 1.59 6.83 -11.49
C GLY A 55 1.12 8.06 -10.72
N ALA A 56 0.12 7.89 -9.85
CA ALA A 56 -0.39 8.97 -9.01
C ALA A 56 0.68 9.51 -8.04
N VAL A 57 1.53 8.64 -7.50
CA VAL A 57 2.65 9.04 -6.65
C VAL A 57 3.63 9.89 -7.45
N VAL A 58 4.08 9.39 -8.60
CA VAL A 58 4.99 10.11 -9.51
C VAL A 58 4.42 11.48 -9.89
N ASP A 59 3.15 11.54 -10.31
CA ASP A 59 2.52 12.78 -10.75
C ASP A 59 2.38 13.79 -9.61
N SER A 60 1.99 13.33 -8.41
CA SER A 60 1.89 14.20 -7.23
C SER A 60 3.24 14.75 -6.76
N SER A 61 4.33 14.09 -7.14
CA SER A 61 5.71 14.43 -6.80
C SER A 61 6.45 15.18 -7.91
N THR A 62 5.75 15.55 -9.00
CA THR A 62 6.35 16.20 -10.17
C THR A 62 6.35 17.72 -10.04
N ASP A 63 7.51 18.32 -10.34
CA ASP A 63 7.71 19.74 -10.57
C ASP A 63 8.44 19.92 -11.91
N GLY A 64 7.70 20.35 -12.93
CA GLY A 64 8.18 20.44 -14.31
C GLY A 64 8.60 19.09 -14.88
N GLN A 65 9.90 18.85 -15.01
CA GLN A 65 10.48 17.59 -15.51
C GLN A 65 11.19 16.78 -14.42
N ILE A 66 11.09 17.21 -13.16
CA ILE A 66 11.72 16.57 -12.02
C ILE A 66 10.64 15.94 -11.13
N VAL A 67 10.81 14.66 -10.83
CA VAL A 67 9.99 13.90 -9.89
C VAL A 67 10.81 13.73 -8.61
N ARG A 68 10.41 14.37 -7.51
CA ARG A 68 11.12 14.27 -6.22
C ARG A 68 10.48 13.21 -5.34
N LEU A 69 11.19 12.12 -5.09
CA LEU A 69 10.70 10.99 -4.31
C LEU A 69 11.59 10.71 -3.11
N SER A 70 10.97 10.27 -2.02
CA SER A 70 11.70 9.85 -0.82
C SER A 70 12.53 8.59 -1.11
N PRO A 71 13.74 8.45 -0.55
CA PRO A 71 14.47 7.18 -0.59
C PRO A 71 13.97 6.17 0.45
N ALA A 72 12.91 6.49 1.22
CA ALA A 72 12.37 5.60 2.23
C ALA A 72 11.91 4.25 1.65
N LEU A 73 12.13 3.18 2.43
CA LEU A 73 11.77 1.83 2.04
C LEU A 73 10.27 1.54 2.14
N PHE A 74 9.79 0.71 1.21
CA PHE A 74 8.46 0.11 1.24
C PHE A 74 8.46 -1.24 0.49
N GLN A 75 7.37 -2.00 0.62
CA GLN A 75 7.22 -3.34 0.04
C GLN A 75 5.90 -3.46 -0.72
N PRO A 76 5.76 -2.78 -1.89
CA PRO A 76 4.50 -2.65 -2.59
C PRO A 76 3.96 -3.99 -3.12
N VAL A 77 2.66 -4.07 -3.37
CA VAL A 77 1.93 -5.29 -3.75
C VAL A 77 1.09 -5.07 -5.01
N ALA A 78 0.82 -6.11 -5.81
CA ALA A 78 -0.14 -6.01 -6.91
C ALA A 78 -1.58 -6.08 -6.39
N SER A 79 -2.50 -5.37 -7.04
CA SER A 79 -3.93 -5.46 -6.67
C SER A 79 -4.52 -6.87 -6.83
N ASP A 80 -4.01 -7.66 -7.79
CA ASP A 80 -4.37 -9.08 -7.98
C ASP A 80 -4.10 -9.90 -6.71
N ASP A 81 -2.88 -9.82 -6.14
CA ASP A 81 -2.53 -10.53 -4.90
C ASP A 81 -3.39 -10.07 -3.71
N VAL A 82 -3.81 -8.80 -3.69
CA VAL A 82 -4.72 -8.26 -2.65
C VAL A 82 -6.12 -8.85 -2.79
N ALA A 83 -6.62 -9.00 -4.02
CA ALA A 83 -7.91 -9.61 -4.29
C ALA A 83 -7.93 -11.09 -3.84
N ASP A 84 -6.87 -11.84 -4.16
CA ASP A 84 -6.71 -13.23 -3.73
C ASP A 84 -6.69 -13.34 -2.20
N ALA A 85 -5.87 -12.52 -1.53
CA ALA A 85 -5.82 -12.51 -0.06
C ALA A 85 -7.15 -12.11 0.60
N LEU A 86 -7.91 -11.19 -0.01
CA LEU A 86 -9.26 -10.84 0.46
C LEU A 86 -10.23 -12.00 0.32
N ALA A 87 -10.15 -12.77 -0.77
CA ALA A 87 -10.95 -13.98 -0.94
C ALA A 87 -10.64 -14.99 0.17
N ASP A 88 -9.36 -15.26 0.43
CA ASP A 88 -8.92 -16.15 1.51
C ASP A 88 -9.40 -15.69 2.89
N VAL A 89 -9.24 -14.40 3.21
CA VAL A 89 -9.71 -13.81 4.48
C VAL A 89 -11.23 -13.94 4.63
N THR A 90 -11.98 -13.81 3.54
CA THR A 90 -13.44 -13.91 3.56
C THR A 90 -13.94 -15.34 3.81
N LEU A 91 -13.15 -16.34 3.41
CA LEU A 91 -13.47 -17.76 3.58
C LEU A 91 -12.95 -18.33 4.91
N ALA A 92 -12.00 -17.65 5.55
CA ALA A 92 -11.41 -18.06 6.83
C ALA A 92 -12.31 -17.72 8.04
N ALA A 93 -11.97 -18.32 9.19
CA ALA A 93 -12.57 -17.93 10.47
C ALA A 93 -12.13 -16.51 10.87
N PRO A 94 -13.02 -15.68 11.49
CA PRO A 94 -12.64 -14.36 11.98
C PRO A 94 -11.53 -14.49 13.03
N ILE A 95 -10.47 -13.68 12.87
CA ILE A 95 -9.37 -13.64 13.84
C ILE A 95 -9.54 -12.51 14.87
N ASN A 96 -10.54 -11.65 14.70
CA ASN A 96 -10.77 -10.42 15.48
C ASN A 96 -9.52 -9.55 15.57
N GLY A 97 -8.81 -9.45 14.45
CA GLY A 97 -7.47 -8.88 14.40
C GLY A 97 -7.11 -8.36 13.03
N VAL A 98 -5.81 -8.12 12.86
CA VAL A 98 -5.21 -7.57 11.65
C VAL A 98 -4.28 -8.61 11.04
N VAL A 99 -4.39 -8.79 9.73
CA VAL A 99 -3.40 -9.47 8.90
C VAL A 99 -2.76 -8.42 8.00
N GLU A 100 -1.46 -8.51 7.76
CA GLU A 100 -0.77 -7.66 6.79
C GLU A 100 -0.43 -8.46 5.54
N LEU A 101 -0.59 -7.83 4.37
CA LEU A 101 -0.15 -8.35 3.08
C LEU A 101 0.84 -7.36 2.46
N ALA A 102 1.99 -7.87 2.04
CA ALA A 102 2.99 -7.13 1.31
C ALA A 102 3.31 -7.84 -0.02
N GLY A 103 3.88 -7.14 -0.99
CA GLY A 103 4.37 -7.82 -2.19
C GLY A 103 5.71 -8.51 -1.94
N PRO A 104 6.23 -9.20 -2.96
CA PRO A 104 7.41 -10.06 -2.80
C PRO A 104 8.73 -9.27 -2.64
N GLU A 105 8.76 -8.00 -3.05
CA GLU A 105 10.01 -7.24 -3.22
C GLU A 105 9.97 -5.89 -2.48
N ARG A 106 11.12 -5.51 -1.90
CA ARG A 106 11.32 -4.23 -1.23
C ARG A 106 12.03 -3.27 -2.17
N PHE A 107 11.65 -1.99 -2.11
CA PHE A 107 12.24 -0.92 -2.90
C PHE A 107 12.37 0.34 -2.07
N SER A 108 13.24 1.27 -2.47
CA SER A 108 13.03 2.68 -2.14
C SER A 108 11.96 3.27 -3.05
N LEU A 109 11.23 4.28 -2.58
CA LEU A 109 10.17 4.91 -3.38
C LEU A 109 10.73 5.57 -4.66
N ASP A 110 11.92 6.18 -4.59
CA ASP A 110 12.59 6.76 -5.75
C ASP A 110 13.03 5.71 -6.79
N GLU A 111 13.55 4.57 -6.35
CA GLU A 111 13.92 3.47 -7.24
C GLU A 111 12.70 2.92 -7.96
N PHE A 112 11.63 2.69 -7.20
CA PHE A 112 10.37 2.19 -7.73
C PHE A 112 9.77 3.14 -8.78
N GLY A 113 9.74 4.45 -8.49
CA GLY A 113 9.33 5.48 -9.45
C GLY A 113 10.20 5.49 -10.70
N ARG A 114 11.53 5.39 -10.55
CA ARG A 114 12.47 5.39 -11.69
C ARG A 114 12.24 4.20 -12.62
N ARG A 115 11.99 3.01 -12.05
CA ARG A 115 11.65 1.79 -12.83
C ARG A 115 10.33 1.97 -13.57
N TYR A 116 9.31 2.53 -12.92
CA TYR A 116 8.03 2.84 -13.57
C TYR A 116 8.16 3.82 -14.74
N LEU A 117 8.87 4.94 -14.56
CA LEU A 117 9.09 5.92 -15.64
C LEU A 117 9.84 5.28 -16.82
N THR A 118 10.84 4.45 -16.53
CA THR A 118 11.61 3.73 -17.56
C THR A 118 10.70 2.80 -18.37
N ALA A 119 9.88 1.98 -17.70
CA ALA A 119 8.97 1.05 -18.36
C ALA A 119 7.89 1.75 -19.20
N THR A 120 7.42 2.92 -18.75
CA THR A 120 6.41 3.73 -19.44
C THR A 120 6.99 4.71 -20.46
N LYS A 121 8.32 4.68 -20.68
CA LYS A 121 9.06 5.58 -21.59
C LYS A 121 8.85 7.08 -21.28
N ASP A 122 8.59 7.39 -20.02
CA ASP A 122 8.47 8.74 -19.53
C ASP A 122 9.88 9.34 -19.33
N ARG A 123 10.07 10.59 -19.77
CA ARG A 123 11.37 11.27 -19.78
C ARG A 123 11.63 12.11 -18.54
N ARG A 124 10.65 12.24 -17.62
CA ARG A 124 10.84 12.93 -16.34
C ARG A 124 11.98 12.27 -15.55
N LYS A 125 12.75 13.06 -14.81
CA LYS A 125 13.90 12.59 -14.04
C LYS A 125 13.53 12.43 -12.58
N VAL A 126 13.81 11.26 -12.00
CA VAL A 126 13.65 11.04 -10.56
C VAL A 126 14.88 11.55 -9.80
N VAL A 127 14.64 12.42 -8.83
CA VAL A 127 15.62 12.88 -7.84
C VAL A 127 15.19 12.34 -6.47
N ALA A 128 16.10 11.63 -5.80
CA ALA A 128 15.89 11.23 -4.42
C ALA A 128 16.03 12.44 -3.50
N ASP A 129 15.07 12.64 -2.62
CA ASP A 129 15.04 13.75 -1.66
C ASP A 129 14.43 13.24 -0.34
N ILE A 130 15.21 13.27 0.74
CA ILE A 130 14.76 12.80 2.06
C ILE A 130 13.57 13.60 2.60
N HIS A 131 13.41 14.86 2.15
CA HIS A 131 12.33 15.74 2.55
C HIS A 131 11.15 15.73 1.55
N ALA A 132 11.22 14.92 0.49
CA ALA A 132 10.12 14.73 -0.43
C ALA A 132 8.92 14.13 0.31
N ARG A 133 7.78 14.81 0.20
CA ARG A 133 6.56 14.42 0.91
C ARG A 133 5.74 13.43 0.10
N TYR A 134 5.33 12.35 0.74
CA TYR A 134 4.32 11.42 0.28
C TYR A 134 2.95 11.87 0.79
N PHE A 135 2.14 12.46 -0.08
CA PHE A 135 0.82 13.01 0.28
C PHE A 135 0.84 13.85 1.57
N ARG A 136 1.71 14.86 1.59
CA ARG A 136 2.00 15.80 2.70
C ARG A 136 2.84 15.25 3.85
N ALA A 137 3.04 13.94 3.96
CA ALA A 137 3.83 13.33 5.03
C ALA A 137 5.29 13.10 4.61
N GLU A 138 6.22 13.34 5.52
CA GLU A 138 7.62 12.92 5.35
C GLU A 138 7.76 11.46 5.77
N LEU A 139 8.55 10.68 5.03
CA LEU A 139 8.68 9.25 5.24
C LEU A 139 9.99 8.88 5.94
N ASN A 140 9.94 7.79 6.70
CA ASN A 140 11.12 7.02 7.12
C ASN A 140 10.93 5.55 6.72
N ASP A 141 11.96 4.74 6.92
CA ASP A 141 11.97 3.32 6.50
C ASP A 141 10.93 2.43 7.20
N ARG A 142 10.22 2.94 8.21
CA ARG A 142 9.13 2.21 8.90
C ARG A 142 7.74 2.74 8.54
N SER A 143 7.65 3.87 7.85
CA SER A 143 6.38 4.53 7.52
C SER A 143 5.48 3.63 6.67
N LEU A 144 6.05 2.99 5.65
CA LEU A 144 5.31 2.21 4.63
C LEU A 144 5.67 0.72 4.62
N MET A 145 6.58 0.27 5.48
CA MET A 145 6.99 -1.13 5.58
C MET A 145 5.98 -1.95 6.39
N PRO A 146 5.73 -3.22 6.00
CA PRO A 146 4.97 -4.14 6.84
C PRO A 146 5.70 -4.43 8.16
N GLY A 147 4.98 -5.02 9.11
CA GLY A 147 5.53 -5.63 10.30
C GLY A 147 6.33 -6.91 10.00
N ASN A 148 6.55 -7.73 11.02
CA ASN A 148 7.53 -8.83 10.94
C ASN A 148 7.08 -10.00 10.06
N ASN A 149 5.78 -10.31 10.03
CA ASN A 149 5.25 -11.52 9.40
C ASN A 149 4.05 -11.21 8.49
N PRO A 150 4.21 -10.39 7.42
CA PRO A 150 3.15 -10.20 6.45
C PRO A 150 2.99 -11.48 5.63
N TRP A 151 1.78 -11.70 5.11
CA TRP A 151 1.61 -12.54 3.92
C TRP A 151 2.34 -11.88 2.75
N LEU A 152 2.87 -12.69 1.84
CA LEU A 152 3.58 -12.21 0.67
C LEU A 152 2.79 -12.54 -0.59
N GLY A 153 2.47 -11.50 -1.35
CA GLY A 153 2.00 -11.63 -2.72
C GLY A 153 3.07 -12.26 -3.62
N SER A 154 2.62 -12.76 -4.77
CA SER A 154 3.46 -13.50 -5.70
C SER A 154 3.93 -12.66 -6.89
N VAL A 155 3.19 -11.59 -7.22
CA VAL A 155 3.43 -10.78 -8.42
C VAL A 155 4.63 -9.86 -8.19
N ARG A 156 5.70 -10.08 -8.95
CA ARG A 156 6.87 -9.21 -8.95
C ARG A 156 6.60 -7.94 -9.73
N PHE A 157 7.24 -6.85 -9.32
CA PHE A 157 6.99 -5.55 -9.94
C PHE A 157 7.35 -5.52 -11.43
N GLU A 158 8.45 -6.18 -11.78
CA GLU A 158 8.93 -6.30 -13.16
C GLU A 158 7.96 -7.09 -14.05
N ASP A 159 7.33 -8.14 -13.52
CA ASP A 159 6.31 -8.92 -14.23
C ASP A 159 5.05 -8.09 -14.47
N TRP A 160 4.64 -7.30 -13.47
CA TRP A 160 3.51 -6.38 -13.58
C TRP A 160 3.78 -5.26 -14.62
N LEU A 161 4.97 -4.65 -14.61
CA LEU A 161 5.36 -3.63 -15.59
C LEU A 161 5.30 -4.14 -17.05
N ARG A 162 5.72 -5.39 -17.30
CA ARG A 162 5.63 -6.01 -18.63
C ARG A 162 4.20 -6.11 -19.16
N ARG A 163 3.21 -6.24 -18.28
CA ARG A 163 1.78 -6.28 -18.65
C ARG A 163 1.26 -4.90 -19.04
N LEU A 164 1.77 -3.82 -18.46
CA LEU A 164 1.39 -2.44 -18.81
C LEU A 164 1.88 -2.00 -20.20
N SER A 165 2.96 -2.60 -20.69
CA SER A 165 3.56 -2.25 -21.98
C SER A 165 2.95 -2.97 -23.20
N GLN A 166 1.93 -3.79 -22.98
CA GLN A 166 1.14 -4.47 -24.02
C GLN A 166 -0.09 -3.64 -24.37
#